data_AF-A0A9E4STN2-F1
#
_entry.id   AF-A0A9E4STN2-F1
#
_cell.length_a   1.000
_cell.length_b   1.000
_cell.length_c   1.000
_cell.angle_alpha   90.00
_cell.angle_beta   90.00
_cell.angle_gamma   90.00
#
_symmetry.space_group_name_H-M   'P 1'
#
loop_
_entity.id
_entity.type
_entity.pdbx_description
1 polymer ?
#
loop_
_entity_poly.entity_id
_entity_poly.type
_entity_poly.pdbx_seq_one_letter_code
_entity_poly.pdbx_strand_id
1 'polypeptide(L)'
;LAGPVGIASVTGQVAQVGISPLIELMALISISLGVVNILPIPALDGGRLLFVMIEWVRRGKRISPEREGLVHMVGFVVLISLIVLITIVDVQRLVSGESLLR
;
A
#
# COMPACT_ATOMS: atom_id res chain seq x y z
N LEU A 1 -1.07 12.04 -6.97
CA LEU A 1 -0.67 10.86 -6.17
C LEU A 1 0.55 10.25 -6.84
N ALA A 2 1.71 10.36 -6.21
CA ALA A 2 2.95 9.77 -6.73
C ALA A 2 2.88 8.24 -6.58
N GLY A 3 3.18 7.50 -7.66
CA GLY A 3 3.36 6.06 -7.58
C GLY A 3 4.69 5.68 -6.92
N PRO A 4 5.03 4.38 -6.84
CA PRO A 4 6.21 3.90 -6.13
C PRO A 4 7.52 4.57 -6.58
N VAL A 5 7.67 4.84 -7.88
CA VAL A 5 8.87 5.49 -8.42
C VAL A 5 8.90 6.97 -8.07
N GLY A 6 7.74 7.64 -8.09
CA GLY A 6 7.61 9.02 -7.62
C GLY A 6 7.98 9.17 -6.15
N ILE A 7 7.52 8.26 -5.28
CA ILE A 7 7.89 8.24 -3.85
C ILE A 7 9.40 8.04 -3.68
N ALA A 8 10.01 7.14 -4.46
CA ALA A 8 11.47 6.94 -4.43
C ALA A 8 12.22 8.21 -4.88
N SER A 9 11.73 8.91 -5.90
CA SER A 9 12.31 10.17 -6.37
C SER A 9 12.25 11.27 -5.31
N VAL A 10 11.09 11.47 -4.68
CA VAL A 10 10.93 12.44 -3.58
C VAL A 10 11.82 12.09 -2.40
N THR A 11 11.87 10.81 -2.03
CA THR A 11 12.74 10.33 -0.95
C THR A 11 14.21 10.63 -1.25
N GLY A 12 14.66 10.41 -2.48
CA GLY A 12 16.03 10.72 -2.91
C GLY A 12 16.33 12.22 -2.84
N GLN A 13 15.39 13.08 -3.23
CA GLN A 13 15.53 14.54 -3.13
C GLN A 13 15.58 14.99 -1.66
N VAL A 14 14.67 14.49 -0.83
CA VAL A 14 14.60 14.85 0.61
C VAL A 14 15.83 14.35 1.37
N ALA A 15 16.36 13.17 1.02
CA ALA A 15 17.58 12.64 1.63
C ALA A 15 18.81 13.53 1.40
N GLN A 16 18.87 14.26 0.27
CA GLN A 16 19.95 15.22 0.01
C GLN A 16 19.81 16.50 0.85
N VAL A 17 18.61 16.85 1.31
CA VAL A 17 18.36 18.00 2.18
C VAL A 17 18.85 17.74 3.61
N GLY A 18 18.70 16.51 4.10
CA GLY A 18 19.24 16.08 5.39
C GLY A 18 18.39 15.03 6.10
N ILE A 19 18.85 14.59 7.27
CA ILE A 19 18.21 13.50 8.04
C ILE A 19 16.88 13.93 8.66
N SER A 20 16.78 15.17 9.18
CA SER A 20 15.54 15.66 9.80
C SER A 20 14.33 15.61 8.84
N PRO A 21 14.37 16.23 7.65
CA PRO A 21 13.24 16.17 6.72
C PRO A 21 13.01 14.75 6.16
N LEU A 22 14.04 13.90 6.11
CA LEU A 22 13.88 12.49 5.74
C LEU A 22 13.07 11.71 6.78
N ILE A 23 13.30 11.96 8.08
CA ILE A 23 12.51 11.37 9.16
C ILE A 23 11.06 11.86 9.10
N GLU A 24 10.84 13.15 8.82
CA GLU A 24 9.49 13.70 8.64
C GLU A 24 8.74 13.05 7.48
N LEU A 25 9.40 12.88 6.32
CA LEU A 25 8.85 12.17 5.18
C LEU A 25 8.53 10.71 5.52
N MET A 26 9.46 10.02 6.19
CA MET A 26 9.26 8.63 6.61
C MET A 26 8.07 8.50 7.57
N ALA A 27 7.92 9.43 8.52
CA ALA A 27 6.79 9.46 9.43
C ALA A 27 5.47 9.66 8.67
N LEU A 28 5.42 10.60 7.72
CA LEU A 28 4.25 10.85 6.89
C LEU A 28 3.85 9.63 6.05
N ILE A 29 4.82 8.97 5.40
CA ILE A 29 4.59 7.74 4.63
C ILE A 29 4.08 6.63 5.56
N SER A 30 4.71 6.46 6.73
CA SER A 30 4.34 5.40 7.69
C SER A 30 2.91 5.58 8.22
N ILE A 31 2.52 6.82 8.55
CA ILE A 31 1.15 7.13 8.98
C ILE A 31 0.17 6.83 7.84
N SER A 32 0.49 7.23 6.61
CA SER A 32 -0.36 6.98 5.44
C SER A 32 -0.54 5.49 5.18
N LEU A 33 0.54 4.71 5.26
CA LEU A 33 0.50 3.24 5.15
C LEU A 33 -0.28 2.60 6.29
N GLY A 34 -0.13 3.10 7.52
CA GLY A 34 -0.90 2.65 8.68
C GLY A 34 -2.41 2.85 8.48
N VAL A 35 -2.83 4.01 7.99
CA VAL A 35 -4.23 4.30 7.66
C VAL A 35 -4.75 3.37 6.57
N VAL A 36 -3.98 3.19 5.48
CA VAL A 36 -4.37 2.29 4.38
C VAL A 36 -4.46 0.84 4.86
N ASN A 37 -3.53 0.39 5.70
CA ASN A 37 -3.51 -0.98 6.24
C ASN A 37 -4.70 -1.28 7.15
N ILE A 38 -5.35 -0.30 7.78
CA ILE A 38 -6.54 -0.52 8.61
C ILE A 38 -7.81 -0.70 7.75
N LEU A 39 -7.78 -0.28 6.49
CA LEU A 39 -8.94 -0.42 5.60
C LEU A 39 -9.30 -1.91 5.40
N PRO A 40 -10.59 -2.24 5.24
CA PRO A 40 -11.08 -3.61 5.05
C PRO A 40 -10.80 -4.11 3.62
N ILE A 41 -9.56 -4.00 3.16
CA ILE A 41 -9.13 -4.41 1.83
C ILE A 41 -8.44 -5.78 1.97
N PRO A 42 -8.88 -6.81 1.23
CA PRO A 42 -8.19 -8.09 1.16
C PRO A 42 -6.71 -7.92 0.79
N ALA A 43 -5.83 -8.70 1.42
CA ALA A 43 -4.36 -8.58 1.41
C ALA A 43 -3.73 -7.55 2.34
N LEU A 44 -4.50 -6.64 2.95
CA LEU A 44 -4.03 -5.75 4.01
C LEU A 44 -4.40 -6.29 5.40
N ASP A 45 -3.74 -5.77 6.44
CA ASP A 45 -3.95 -6.17 7.84
C ASP A 45 -5.41 -5.95 8.29
N GLY A 46 -6.03 -4.87 7.85
CA GLY A 46 -7.42 -4.49 8.11
C GLY A 46 -8.44 -5.41 7.46
N GLY A 47 -8.07 -6.07 6.35
CA GLY A 47 -8.87 -7.16 5.77
C GLY A 47 -9.00 -8.33 6.73
N ARG A 48 -7.89 -8.72 7.37
CA ARG A 48 -7.89 -9.78 8.40
C ARG A 48 -8.64 -9.35 9.65
N LEU A 49 -8.45 -8.11 10.08
CA LEU A 49 -9.22 -7.54 11.19
C LEU A 49 -10.72 -7.62 10.92
N LEU A 50 -11.17 -7.31 9.71
CA LEU A 50 -12.59 -7.45 9.32
C LEU A 50 -13.07 -8.90 9.45
N PHE A 51 -12.29 -9.89 9.00
CA PHE A 51 -12.65 -11.30 9.16
C PHE A 51 -12.83 -11.69 10.63
N VAL A 52 -11.90 -11.27 11.49
CA VAL A 52 -11.99 -11.50 12.95
C VAL A 52 -13.24 -10.84 13.54
N MET A 53 -13.55 -9.61 13.13
CA MET A 53 -14.76 -8.89 13.57
C MET A 53 -16.04 -9.62 13.12
N ILE A 54 -16.07 -10.14 11.90
CA ILE A 54 -17.19 -10.93 11.37
C ILE A 54 -17.35 -12.24 12.17
N GLU A 55 -16.25 -12.94 12.46
CA GLU A 55 -16.28 -14.15 13.28
C GLU A 55 -16.81 -13.89 14.69
N TRP A 56 -16.39 -12.77 15.30
CA TRP A 56 -16.87 -12.33 16.61
C TRP A 56 -18.38 -12.07 16.58
N VAL A 57 -18.88 -11.32 15.60
CA VAL A 57 -20.31 -11.06 15.41
C VAL A 57 -21.10 -12.34 15.15
N ARG A 58 -20.53 -13.31 14.41
CA ARG A 58 -21.14 -14.62 14.13
C ARG A 58 -21.05 -15.62 15.30
N ARG A 59 -20.76 -15.15 16.52
CA ARG A 59 -20.63 -15.95 17.75
C ARG A 59 -19.52 -17.01 17.65
N GLY A 60 -18.39 -16.66 17.05
CA GLY A 60 -17.22 -17.54 16.95
C GLY A 60 -17.34 -18.62 15.87
N LYS A 61 -18.31 -18.53 14.96
CA LYS A 61 -18.35 -19.38 13.77
C LYS A 61 -17.21 -18.99 12.83
N ARG A 62 -16.08 -19.68 13.01
CA ARG A 62 -14.86 -19.49 12.21
C ARG A 62 -15.17 -19.59 10.73
N ILE A 63 -14.57 -18.69 9.97
CA ILE A 63 -14.47 -18.81 8.52
C ILE A 63 -13.35 -19.82 8.27
N SER A 64 -13.55 -20.71 7.30
CA SER A 64 -12.54 -21.71 6.96
C SER A 64 -11.26 -20.98 6.50
N PRO A 65 -10.08 -21.29 7.08
CA PRO A 65 -8.81 -20.64 6.73
C PRO A 65 -8.51 -20.64 5.22
N GLU A 66 -8.99 -21.65 4.50
CA GLU A 66 -8.83 -21.78 3.05
C GLU A 66 -9.60 -20.68 2.29
N ARG A 67 -10.77 -20.28 2.79
CA ARG A 67 -11.59 -19.21 2.17
C ARG A 67 -11.04 -17.83 2.47
N GLU A 68 -10.60 -17.59 3.71
CA GLU A 68 -9.90 -16.36 4.08
C GLU A 68 -8.62 -16.20 3.25
N GLY A 69 -7.81 -17.27 3.18
CA GLY A 69 -6.58 -17.31 2.38
C GLY A 69 -6.82 -17.03 0.90
N LEU A 70 -7.89 -17.59 0.31
CA LEU A 70 -8.23 -17.33 -1.09
C LEU A 70 -8.63 -15.87 -1.33
N VAL A 71 -9.42 -15.26 -0.43
CA VAL A 71 -9.79 -13.84 -0.53
C VAL A 71 -8.55 -12.95 -0.41
N HIS A 72 -7.68 -13.21 0.56
CA HIS A 72 -6.42 -12.48 0.71
C HIS A 72 -5.48 -12.66 -0.49
N MET A 73 -5.37 -13.88 -1.04
CA MET A 73 -4.56 -14.16 -2.21
C MET A 73 -5.07 -13.39 -3.44
N VAL A 74 -6.38 -13.40 -3.69
CA VAL A 74 -6.98 -12.64 -4.80
C VAL A 74 -6.72 -11.14 -4.60
N GLY A 75 -6.94 -10.62 -3.39
CA GLY A 75 -6.62 -9.23 -3.05
C GLY A 75 -5.15 -8.90 -3.30
N PHE A 76 -4.25 -9.81 -2.96
CA PHE A 76 -2.82 -9.61 -3.08
C PHE A 76 -2.39 -9.57 -4.54
N VAL A 77 -2.89 -10.48 -5.35
CA VAL A 77 -2.63 -10.49 -6.80
C VAL A 77 -3.15 -9.20 -7.45
N VAL A 78 -4.35 -8.74 -7.08
CA VAL A 78 -4.90 -7.47 -7.58
C VAL A 78 -4.04 -6.28 -7.16
N LEU A 79 -3.65 -6.22 -5.89
CA LEU A 79 -2.79 -5.16 -5.35
C LEU A 79 -1.44 -5.11 -6.06
N ILE A 80 -0.76 -6.25 -6.20
CA ILE A 80 0.53 -6.34 -6.88
C ILE A 80 0.39 -5.96 -8.35
N SER A 81 -0.67 -6.40 -9.03
CA SER A 81 -0.94 -6.03 -10.42
C SER A 81 -1.13 -4.52 -10.57
N LEU A 82 -1.84 -3.89 -9.64
CA LEU A 82 -2.03 -2.44 -9.62
C LEU A 82 -0.72 -1.70 -9.37
N ILE A 83 0.11 -2.17 -8.42
CA ILE A 83 1.43 -1.59 -8.16
C ILE A 83 2.29 -1.66 -9.42
N VAL A 84 2.35 -2.82 -10.09
CA VAL A 84 3.11 -3.00 -11.34
C VAL A 84 2.61 -2.05 -12.42
N LEU A 85 1.29 -1.95 -12.62
CA LEU A 85 0.70 -1.05 -13.61
C LEU A 85 1.10 0.42 -13.36
N ILE A 86 0.97 0.88 -12.12
CA ILE A 86 1.34 2.25 -11.73
C ILE A 86 2.84 2.46 -11.92
N THR A 87 3.67 1.50 -11.54
CA THR A 87 5.13 1.56 -11.74
C THR A 87 5.49 1.66 -13.22
N ILE A 88 4.83 0.91 -14.11
CA ILE A 88 5.06 1.02 -15.56
C ILE A 88 4.76 2.44 -16.04
N VAL A 89 3.62 3.01 -15.62
CA VAL A 89 3.24 4.39 -15.97
C VAL A 89 4.25 5.40 -15.45
N ASP A 90 4.71 5.25 -14.20
CA ASP A 90 5.73 6.13 -13.63
C ASP A 90 7.05 6.04 -14.41
N VAL A 91 7.51 4.83 -14.75
CA VAL A 91 8.74 4.62 -15.51
C VAL A 91 8.63 5.23 -16.91
N GLN A 92 7.49 5.06 -17.59
CA GLN A 92 7.25 5.68 -18.90
C GLN A 92 7.36 7.21 -18.83
N ARG A 93 6.75 7.84 -17.81
CA ARG A 93 6.84 9.29 -17.59
C ARG A 93 8.26 9.76 -17.32
N LEU A 94 9.01 8.99 -16.54
CA LEU A 94 10.42 9.29 -16.25
C LEU A 94 11.27 9.25 -17.52
N VAL A 95 11.06 8.27 -18.38
CA VAL A 95 11.78 8.12 -19.66
C VAL A 95 11.37 9.17 -20.68
N SER A 96 10.10 9.59 -20.72
CA SER A 96 9.62 10.64 -21.62
C SER A 96 10.01 12.06 -21.17
N GLY A 97 10.70 12.21 -20.04
CA GLY A 97 11.09 13.51 -19.48
C GLY A 97 9.92 14.30 -18.90
N GLU A 98 8.77 13.68 -18.65
CA GLU A 98 7.65 14.32 -17.98
C GLU A 98 7.87 14.35 -16.46
N SER A 99 7.48 15.45 -15.80
CA SER A 99 7.57 15.54 -14.34
C SER A 99 6.68 14.50 -13.67
N LEU A 100 7.28 13.69 -12.79
CA LEU A 100 6.59 12.74 -11.91
C LEU A 100 5.74 13.43 -10.83
N LEU A 101 5.98 14.72 -10.59
CA LEU A 101 5.46 15.49 -9.45
C LEU A 101 4.46 16.57 -9.88
N ARG A 102 3.58 16.30 -10.86
CA ARG A 102 2.46 17.20 -11.18
C ARG A 102 1.50 17.34 -9.99
#